data_AF-A0A661HLC1-F1
#
_entry.id   AF-A0A661HLC1-F1
#
_cell.length_a   1.000
_cell.length_b   1.000
_cell.length_c   1.000
_cell.angle_alpha   90.00
_cell.angle_beta   90.00
_cell.angle_gamma   90.00
#
_symmetry.space_group_name_H-M   'P 1'
#
loop_
_entity.id
_entity.type
_entity.pdbx_description
1 polymer ?
#
loop_
_entity_poly.entity_id
_entity_poly.type
_entity_poly.pdbx_seq_one_letter_code
_entity_poly.pdbx_strand_id
1 'polypeptide(L)'
;MKNTFSNQQEILQMLTKSAELKKDTPMPVLEPTKIEKAHTDNVPMIGLNGIKVEQDGIMSKSGYFDMLEFDRDKYSDIVFTEVEAKRISMSLRTMSTGINAAVPMICAGEQCAFAKGCPYVEAGKPPIARPCLVEGQLIIYWTKQFIEEFDVDVGNYTELQLVSELAEFNIYELRVTKYLADKHPTLMQDVITTVDNNGEVIENQEISRAFDLKERIKRNRMKVLEALMATRKERVKLSTERNKGQSTATKLTELREKLEEYLGEVAKQEPVDAKVVEDETI
;
A
#
# COMPACT_ATOMS: atom_id res chain seq x y z
N MET A 1 -16.72 -56.15 -0.26
CA MET A 1 -15.87 -55.01 0.16
C MET A 1 -14.41 -55.30 -0.16
N LYS A 2 -13.98 -55.10 -1.41
CA LYS A 2 -12.58 -55.05 -1.83
C LYS A 2 -12.61 -54.23 -3.13
N ASN A 3 -12.07 -53.00 -3.14
CA ASN A 3 -11.62 -52.26 -4.34
C ASN A 3 -11.20 -50.79 -4.10
N THR A 4 -11.09 -50.31 -2.85
CA THR A 4 -10.54 -48.96 -2.58
C THR A 4 -9.06 -48.95 -2.21
N PHE A 5 -8.49 -50.07 -1.72
CA PHE A 5 -7.07 -50.16 -1.35
C PHE A 5 -6.11 -50.36 -2.54
N SER A 6 -6.59 -50.86 -3.68
CA SER A 6 -5.74 -51.09 -4.88
C SER A 6 -5.35 -49.78 -5.56
N ASN A 7 -6.29 -48.83 -5.67
CA ASN A 7 -6.04 -47.56 -6.35
C ASN A 7 -5.09 -46.63 -5.57
N GLN A 8 -5.07 -46.71 -4.23
CA GLN A 8 -4.13 -45.91 -3.44
C GLN A 8 -2.69 -46.39 -3.56
N GLN A 9 -2.47 -47.70 -3.72
CA GLN A 9 -1.13 -48.25 -3.97
C GLN A 9 -0.63 -47.95 -5.38
N GLU A 10 -1.50 -47.95 -6.40
CA GLU A 10 -1.12 -47.54 -7.76
C GLU A 10 -0.75 -46.05 -7.86
N ILE A 11 -1.46 -45.18 -7.12
CA ILE A 11 -1.13 -43.74 -7.07
C ILE A 11 0.22 -43.51 -6.37
N LEU A 12 0.48 -44.23 -5.27
CA LEU A 12 1.77 -44.18 -4.57
C LEU A 12 2.93 -44.70 -5.44
N GLN A 13 2.70 -45.76 -6.22
CA GLN A 13 3.69 -46.29 -7.17
C GLN A 13 3.95 -45.35 -8.36
N MET A 14 2.94 -44.60 -8.81
CA MET A 14 3.13 -43.55 -9.83
C MET A 14 3.90 -42.34 -9.29
N LEU A 15 3.68 -41.95 -8.03
CA LEU A 15 4.39 -40.85 -7.37
C LEU A 15 5.86 -41.20 -7.08
N THR A 16 6.17 -42.45 -6.71
CA THR A 16 7.56 -42.89 -6.51
C THR A 16 8.31 -43.04 -7.84
N LYS A 17 7.67 -43.58 -8.89
CA LYS A 17 8.27 -43.62 -10.24
C LYS A 17 8.57 -42.23 -10.80
N SER A 18 7.72 -41.25 -10.54
CA SER A 18 7.95 -39.86 -10.97
C SER A 18 8.99 -39.12 -10.11
N ALA A 19 9.25 -39.57 -8.87
CA ALA A 19 10.36 -39.11 -8.05
C ALA A 19 11.71 -39.73 -8.47
N GLU A 20 11.71 -40.96 -9.00
CA GLU A 20 12.91 -41.64 -9.53
C GLU A 20 13.31 -41.11 -10.91
N LEU A 21 12.34 -40.77 -11.78
CA LEU A 21 12.59 -40.13 -13.08
C LEU A 21 13.15 -38.70 -13.00
N LYS A 22 13.04 -38.03 -11.84
CA LYS A 22 13.62 -36.70 -11.59
C LYS A 22 15.08 -36.73 -11.13
N LYS A 23 15.68 -37.90 -10.93
CA LYS A 23 17.07 -38.00 -10.43
C LYS A 23 18.15 -38.06 -11.51
N ASP A 24 17.81 -38.31 -12.78
CA ASP A 24 18.80 -38.48 -13.86
C ASP A 24 18.54 -37.63 -15.12
N THR A 25 17.79 -36.53 -15.01
CA THR A 25 17.89 -35.45 -15.99
C THR A 25 18.65 -34.31 -15.33
N PRO A 26 19.91 -34.03 -15.72
CA PRO A 26 20.52 -32.78 -15.32
C PRO A 26 19.58 -31.69 -15.83
N MET A 27 19.05 -30.89 -14.90
CA MET A 27 18.49 -29.60 -15.27
C MET A 27 19.48 -28.95 -16.23
N PRO A 28 19.05 -28.29 -17.32
CA PRO A 28 19.94 -27.39 -18.00
C PRO A 28 20.37 -26.40 -16.93
N VAL A 29 21.60 -26.56 -16.46
CA VAL A 29 22.36 -25.50 -15.85
C VAL A 29 22.30 -24.45 -16.94
N LEU A 30 21.43 -23.46 -16.77
CA LEU A 30 21.71 -22.16 -17.34
C LEU A 30 23.14 -21.92 -16.89
N GLU A 31 24.09 -22.06 -17.83
CA GLU A 31 25.46 -21.66 -17.58
C GLU A 31 25.32 -20.34 -16.86
N PRO A 32 25.91 -20.16 -15.65
CA PRO A 32 25.96 -18.83 -15.06
C PRO A 32 26.46 -17.98 -16.21
N THR A 33 25.59 -17.09 -16.71
CA THR A 33 25.86 -16.28 -17.90
C THR A 33 27.28 -15.86 -17.71
N LYS A 34 28.19 -16.35 -18.55
CA LYS A 34 29.60 -16.01 -18.45
C LYS A 34 29.55 -14.50 -18.33
N ILE A 35 29.83 -14.00 -17.14
CA ILE A 35 29.98 -12.58 -16.93
C ILE A 35 31.21 -12.34 -17.76
N GLU A 36 31.01 -11.89 -19.00
CA GLU A 36 32.03 -11.22 -19.74
C GLU A 36 32.53 -10.17 -18.75
N LYS A 37 33.71 -10.44 -18.19
CA LYS A 37 34.45 -9.50 -17.39
C LYS A 37 34.80 -8.37 -18.34
N ALA A 38 33.85 -7.48 -18.50
CA ALA A 38 33.93 -6.28 -19.32
C ALA A 38 33.07 -5.21 -18.65
N HIS A 39 33.42 -4.89 -17.40
CA HIS A 39 33.35 -3.51 -16.93
C HIS A 39 34.58 -3.26 -16.07
N THR A 40 35.69 -3.01 -16.75
CA THR A 40 36.64 -2.00 -16.28
C THR A 40 35.86 -0.70 -16.12
N ASP A 41 35.57 -0.30 -14.89
CA ASP A 41 35.46 1.09 -14.46
C ASP A 41 35.30 1.16 -12.93
N ASN A 42 36.08 2.04 -12.31
CA ASN A 42 36.15 2.28 -10.87
C ASN A 42 34.85 2.88 -10.31
N VAL A 43 33.76 2.11 -10.19
CA VAL A 43 32.46 2.62 -9.69
C VAL A 43 32.25 2.22 -8.23
N PRO A 44 31.89 3.15 -7.33
CA PRO A 44 31.64 2.82 -5.92
C PRO A 44 30.46 1.86 -5.78
N MET A 45 30.67 0.80 -4.98
CA MET A 45 29.72 -0.29 -4.77
C MET A 45 29.09 -0.21 -3.38
N ILE A 46 27.80 -0.53 -3.30
CA ILE A 46 26.99 -0.50 -2.07
C ILE A 46 26.34 -1.87 -1.89
N GLY A 47 26.71 -2.58 -0.81
CA GLY A 47 26.02 -3.81 -0.42
C GLY A 47 24.70 -3.52 0.29
N LEU A 48 23.77 -4.49 0.29
CA LEU A 48 22.52 -4.42 1.07
C LEU A 48 22.77 -4.11 2.55
N ASN A 49 23.92 -4.52 3.08
CA ASN A 49 24.38 -4.24 4.45
C ASN A 49 24.66 -2.75 4.74
N GLY A 50 24.42 -1.85 3.77
CA GLY A 50 24.62 -0.41 3.89
C GLY A 50 26.09 0.01 3.79
N ILE A 51 27.01 -0.93 3.56
CA ILE A 51 28.43 -0.64 3.40
C ILE A 51 28.68 -0.16 1.97
N LYS A 52 29.10 1.10 1.84
CA LYS A 52 29.61 1.70 0.61
C LYS A 52 31.13 1.56 0.61
N VAL A 53 31.67 0.98 -0.46
CA VAL A 53 33.10 0.89 -0.70
C VAL A 53 33.45 1.97 -1.72
N GLU A 54 34.16 3.01 -1.28
CA GLU A 54 34.63 4.10 -2.14
C GLU A 54 35.98 3.76 -2.80
N GLN A 55 36.33 4.49 -3.86
CA GLN A 55 37.49 4.25 -4.73
C GLN A 55 38.83 4.16 -3.97
N ASP A 56 38.93 4.81 -2.80
CA ASP A 56 40.13 4.85 -1.96
C ASP A 56 40.21 3.71 -0.93
N GLY A 57 39.31 2.71 -1.01
CA GLY A 57 39.20 1.64 -0.02
C GLY A 57 38.57 2.09 1.31
N ILE A 58 38.10 3.34 1.37
CA ILE A 58 37.37 3.89 2.51
C ILE A 58 35.97 3.27 2.51
N MET A 59 35.65 2.56 3.60
CA MET A 59 34.33 1.98 3.83
C MET A 59 33.47 3.00 4.57
N SER A 60 32.42 3.51 3.93
CA SER A 60 31.44 4.42 4.53
C SER A 60 30.10 3.71 4.73
N LYS A 61 29.40 4.02 5.82
CA LYS A 61 28.05 3.47 6.06
C LYS A 61 27.02 4.38 5.39
N SER A 62 26.34 3.86 4.39
CA SER A 62 25.23 4.49 3.69
C SER A 62 23.89 4.02 4.24
N GLY A 63 22.97 4.96 4.48
CA GLY A 63 21.64 4.68 5.04
C GLY A 63 20.56 4.34 4.00
N TYR A 64 20.94 3.87 2.81
CA TYR A 64 20.00 3.60 1.72
C TYR A 64 19.00 2.48 2.06
N PHE A 65 19.43 1.48 2.82
CA PHE A 65 18.66 0.28 3.15
C PHE A 65 18.33 0.15 4.65
N ASP A 66 18.48 1.23 5.43
CA ASP A 66 18.18 1.23 6.88
C ASP A 66 16.72 0.87 7.22
N MET A 67 15.83 0.98 6.23
CA MET A 67 14.40 0.62 6.37
C MET A 67 14.15 -0.90 6.29
N LEU A 68 15.09 -1.68 5.77
CA LEU A 68 14.90 -3.12 5.57
C LEU A 68 15.45 -3.90 6.76
N GLU A 69 14.60 -4.73 7.36
CA GLU A 69 15.01 -5.76 8.30
C GLU A 69 15.19 -7.08 7.53
N PHE A 70 16.43 -7.55 7.38
CA PHE A 70 16.74 -8.78 6.64
C PHE A 70 17.92 -9.53 7.23
N ASP A 71 17.99 -10.83 6.90
CA ASP A 71 19.08 -11.72 7.27
C ASP A 71 20.30 -11.44 6.39
N ARG A 72 21.35 -10.86 6.99
CA ARG A 72 22.52 -10.35 6.28
C ARG A 72 23.33 -11.44 5.58
N ASP A 73 23.28 -12.67 6.10
CA ASP A 73 24.09 -13.76 5.56
C ASP A 73 23.48 -14.29 4.26
N LYS A 74 22.15 -14.28 4.15
CA LYS A 74 21.41 -14.78 2.98
C LYS A 74 21.44 -13.88 1.76
N TYR A 75 21.70 -12.59 1.94
CA TYR A 75 21.65 -11.57 0.87
C TYR A 75 22.98 -10.82 0.71
N SER A 76 24.09 -11.45 1.14
CA SER A 76 25.43 -10.87 1.11
C SER A 76 26.03 -10.78 -0.29
N ASP A 77 25.50 -11.53 -1.24
CA ASP A 77 25.87 -11.58 -2.65
C ASP A 77 25.33 -10.41 -3.48
N ILE A 78 24.34 -9.68 -2.97
CA ILE A 78 23.69 -8.59 -3.68
C ILE A 78 24.45 -7.27 -3.46
N VAL A 79 24.97 -6.72 -4.55
CA VAL A 79 25.72 -5.46 -4.57
C VAL A 79 25.14 -4.54 -5.64
N PHE A 80 25.00 -3.26 -5.32
CA PHE A 80 24.43 -2.24 -6.20
C PHE A 80 25.43 -1.10 -6.44
N THR A 81 25.31 -0.42 -7.57
CA THR A 81 25.93 0.91 -7.75
C THR A 81 25.19 1.97 -6.93
N GLU A 82 25.82 3.13 -6.68
CA GLU A 82 25.17 4.22 -5.94
C GLU A 82 23.86 4.72 -6.60
N VAL A 83 23.81 4.72 -7.93
CA VAL A 83 22.62 5.10 -8.70
C VAL A 83 21.50 4.07 -8.56
N GLU A 84 21.84 2.77 -8.55
CA GLU A 84 20.89 1.68 -8.36
C GLU A 84 20.39 1.62 -6.92
N ALA A 85 21.29 1.72 -5.94
CA ALA A 85 20.94 1.76 -4.52
C ALA A 85 19.98 2.92 -4.21
N LYS A 86 20.23 4.11 -4.78
CA LYS A 86 19.31 5.25 -4.65
C LYS A 86 17.96 4.97 -5.29
N ARG A 87 17.92 4.36 -6.49
CA ARG A 87 16.68 4.00 -7.18
C ARG A 87 15.85 3.00 -6.38
N ILE A 88 16.49 1.96 -5.87
CA ILE A 88 15.84 0.91 -5.08
C ILE A 88 15.36 1.49 -3.73
N SER A 89 16.19 2.25 -3.03
CA SER A 89 15.80 2.93 -1.78
C SER A 89 14.58 3.83 -1.97
N MET A 90 14.56 4.63 -3.05
CA MET A 90 13.40 5.46 -3.38
C MET A 90 12.15 4.62 -3.69
N SER A 91 12.30 3.54 -4.44
CA SER A 91 11.20 2.63 -4.77
C SER A 91 10.62 1.95 -3.53
N LEU A 92 11.48 1.50 -2.61
CA LEU A 92 11.07 0.88 -1.35
C LEU A 92 10.32 1.88 -0.46
N ARG A 93 10.82 3.12 -0.36
CA ARG A 93 10.14 4.19 0.38
C ARG A 93 8.77 4.49 -0.21
N THR A 94 8.62 4.52 -1.53
CA THR A 94 7.30 4.68 -2.15
C THR A 94 6.38 3.49 -1.87
N MET A 95 6.89 2.25 -1.89
CA MET A 95 6.09 1.06 -1.57
C MET A 95 5.63 1.04 -0.11
N SER A 96 6.42 1.60 0.82
CA SER A 96 6.06 1.68 2.24
C SER A 96 4.89 2.63 2.55
N THR A 97 4.48 3.49 1.62
CA THR A 97 3.35 4.41 1.81
C THR A 97 1.97 3.78 1.54
N GLY A 98 1.92 2.45 1.47
CA GLY A 98 0.67 1.68 1.40
C GLY A 98 0.09 1.54 -0.01
N ILE A 99 -1.16 1.07 -0.09
CA ILE A 99 -1.83 0.71 -1.35
C ILE A 99 -1.91 1.89 -2.33
N ASN A 100 -2.03 3.11 -1.80
CA ASN A 100 -2.12 4.37 -2.55
C ASN A 100 -0.91 4.66 -3.45
N ALA A 101 0.27 4.10 -3.15
CA ALA A 101 1.46 4.26 -3.98
C ALA A 101 1.48 3.34 -5.21
N ALA A 102 0.78 2.22 -5.15
CA ALA A 102 0.73 1.22 -6.23
C ALA A 102 -0.43 1.47 -7.21
N VAL A 103 -1.48 2.18 -6.78
CA VAL A 103 -2.66 2.45 -7.59
C VAL A 103 -2.37 3.29 -8.86
N PRO A 104 -1.57 4.39 -8.83
CA PRO A 104 -1.29 5.19 -10.01
C PRO A 104 -0.68 4.37 -11.15
N MET A 105 -1.22 4.54 -12.36
CA MET A 105 -0.71 3.81 -13.52
C MET A 105 0.68 4.32 -13.92
N ILE A 106 1.49 3.46 -14.55
CA ILE A 106 2.78 3.88 -15.12
C ILE A 106 2.52 4.74 -16.36
N CYS A 107 3.20 5.88 -16.47
CA CYS A 107 3.05 6.80 -17.59
C CYS A 107 3.68 6.24 -18.87
N ALA A 108 2.86 6.09 -19.91
CA ALA A 108 3.29 5.68 -21.25
C ALA A 108 3.45 6.87 -22.24
N GLY A 109 3.42 8.12 -21.75
CA GLY A 109 3.49 9.31 -22.59
C GLY A 109 2.32 9.38 -23.59
N GLU A 110 2.63 9.53 -24.87
CA GLU A 110 1.65 9.61 -25.96
C GLU A 110 0.85 8.31 -26.15
N GLN A 111 1.41 7.15 -25.78
CA GLN A 111 0.75 5.85 -25.87
C GLN A 111 -0.21 5.58 -24.70
N CYS A 112 -0.33 6.52 -23.74
CA CYS A 112 -1.27 6.38 -22.64
C CYS A 112 -2.72 6.37 -23.15
N ALA A 113 -3.54 5.46 -22.64
CA ALA A 113 -4.98 5.40 -22.96
C ALA A 113 -5.72 6.73 -22.67
N PHE A 114 -5.16 7.56 -21.79
CA PHE A 114 -5.73 8.85 -21.38
C PHE A 114 -4.89 10.05 -21.86
N ALA A 115 -4.02 9.88 -22.86
CA ALA A 115 -3.11 10.92 -23.35
C ALA A 115 -3.83 12.21 -23.79
N LYS A 116 -5.01 12.09 -24.45
CA LYS A 116 -5.81 13.22 -24.96
C LYS A 116 -6.19 14.26 -23.90
N GLY A 117 -6.31 13.86 -22.63
CA GLY A 117 -6.70 14.72 -21.52
C GLY A 117 -5.61 14.87 -20.45
N CYS A 118 -4.36 14.54 -20.78
CA CYS A 118 -3.25 14.60 -19.84
C CYS A 118 -2.49 15.92 -19.96
N PRO A 119 -2.42 16.75 -18.91
CA PRO A 119 -1.74 18.05 -18.97
C PRO A 119 -0.23 17.92 -19.22
N TYR A 120 0.39 16.82 -18.78
CA TYR A 120 1.81 16.58 -18.98
C TYR A 120 2.16 16.19 -20.42
N VAL A 121 1.23 15.53 -21.12
CA VAL A 121 1.40 15.20 -22.55
C VAL A 121 1.20 16.48 -23.38
N GLU A 122 0.18 17.27 -23.07
CA GLU A 122 -0.06 18.57 -23.71
C GLU A 122 1.12 19.53 -23.56
N ALA A 123 1.76 19.56 -22.37
CA ALA A 123 2.96 20.34 -22.13
C ALA A 123 4.26 19.74 -22.74
N GLY A 124 4.17 18.59 -23.41
CA GLY A 124 5.32 17.90 -24.02
C GLY A 124 6.36 17.37 -23.02
N LYS A 125 5.99 17.23 -21.74
CA LYS A 125 6.88 16.79 -20.64
C LYS A 125 6.28 15.66 -19.81
N PRO A 126 5.87 14.53 -20.40
CA PRO A 126 5.34 13.40 -19.64
C PRO A 126 6.47 12.69 -18.84
N PRO A 127 6.22 12.29 -17.58
CA PRO A 127 7.19 11.53 -16.79
C PRO A 127 7.16 10.05 -17.20
N ILE A 128 7.73 9.70 -18.35
CA ILE A 128 7.72 8.35 -18.94
C ILE A 128 8.28 7.31 -17.95
N ALA A 129 7.65 6.13 -17.90
CA ALA A 129 8.03 5.00 -17.05
C ALA A 129 8.03 5.29 -15.53
N ARG A 130 7.36 6.35 -15.10
CA ARG A 130 7.13 6.70 -13.70
C ARG A 130 5.63 6.66 -13.38
N PRO A 131 5.25 6.53 -12.09
CA PRO A 131 3.85 6.58 -11.70
C PRO A 131 3.20 7.91 -12.15
N CYS A 132 1.93 7.83 -12.53
CA CYS A 132 1.16 8.97 -13.02
C CYS A 132 1.01 10.04 -11.94
N LEU A 133 1.57 11.22 -12.20
CA LEU A 133 1.52 12.35 -11.26
C LEU A 133 0.10 12.89 -11.04
N VAL A 134 -0.76 12.84 -12.06
CA VAL A 134 -2.15 13.31 -11.96
C VAL A 134 -2.92 12.44 -10.97
N GLU A 135 -2.85 11.12 -11.14
CA GLU A 135 -3.52 10.18 -10.25
C GLU A 135 -2.90 10.17 -8.86
N GLY A 136 -1.57 10.19 -8.75
CA GLY A 136 -0.89 10.28 -7.45
C GLY A 136 -1.33 11.49 -6.64
N GLN A 137 -1.45 12.66 -7.28
CA GLN A 137 -1.92 13.86 -6.60
C GLN A 137 -3.40 13.79 -6.21
N LEU A 138 -4.26 13.22 -7.06
CA LEU A 138 -5.67 13.03 -6.75
C LEU A 138 -5.89 12.08 -5.57
N ILE A 139 -5.12 11.00 -5.48
CA ILE A 139 -5.17 10.08 -4.34
C ILE A 139 -4.83 10.84 -3.06
N ILE A 140 -3.71 11.56 -3.03
CA ILE A 140 -3.30 12.34 -1.84
C ILE A 140 -4.39 13.34 -1.45
N TYR A 141 -4.98 14.03 -2.42
CA TYR A 141 -6.06 14.98 -2.18
C TYR A 141 -7.30 14.30 -1.56
N TRP A 142 -7.79 13.22 -2.16
CA TRP A 142 -8.97 12.50 -1.65
C TRP A 142 -8.73 11.83 -0.31
N THR A 143 -7.57 11.22 -0.10
CA THR A 143 -7.20 10.64 1.21
C THR A 143 -7.26 11.70 2.31
N LYS A 144 -6.72 12.91 2.07
CA LYS A 144 -6.80 14.02 3.04
C LYS A 144 -8.23 14.44 3.31
N GLN A 145 -9.03 14.63 2.25
CA GLN A 145 -10.44 15.00 2.37
C GLN A 145 -11.23 13.98 3.18
N PHE A 146 -11.02 12.68 2.94
CA PHE A 146 -11.70 11.63 3.69
C PHE A 146 -11.26 11.55 5.16
N ILE A 147 -9.99 11.79 5.46
CA ILE A 147 -9.53 11.87 6.85
C ILE A 147 -10.24 13.02 7.58
N GLU A 148 -10.34 14.19 6.95
CA GLU A 148 -11.01 15.37 7.50
C GLU A 148 -12.53 15.17 7.63
N GLU A 149 -13.19 14.64 6.60
CA GLU A 149 -14.66 14.47 6.57
C GLU A 149 -15.14 13.41 7.57
N PHE A 150 -14.41 12.30 7.68
CA PHE A 150 -14.79 11.20 8.55
C PHE A 150 -14.16 11.26 9.95
N ASP A 151 -13.29 12.25 10.21
CA ASP A 151 -12.57 12.42 11.47
C ASP A 151 -11.81 11.13 11.86
N VAL A 152 -11.02 10.63 10.90
CA VAL A 152 -10.32 9.35 11.01
C VAL A 152 -9.05 9.50 11.81
N ASP A 153 -8.84 8.58 12.75
CA ASP A 153 -7.61 8.51 13.53
C ASP A 153 -6.48 7.90 12.69
N VAL A 154 -5.49 8.71 12.34
CA VAL A 154 -4.31 8.29 11.55
C VAL A 154 -3.47 7.25 12.30
N GLY A 155 -3.58 7.16 13.63
CA GLY A 155 -2.94 6.12 14.42
C GLY A 155 -3.59 4.73 14.24
N ASN A 156 -4.85 4.68 13.80
CA ASN A 156 -5.56 3.43 13.56
C ASN A 156 -5.33 2.95 12.12
N TYR A 157 -4.43 1.97 11.98
CA TYR A 157 -4.09 1.36 10.69
C TYR A 157 -5.33 0.88 9.92
N THR A 158 -6.31 0.28 10.60
CA THR A 158 -7.50 -0.29 9.93
C THR A 158 -8.38 0.80 9.32
N GLU A 159 -8.55 1.94 10.00
CA GLU A 159 -9.33 3.05 9.45
C GLU A 159 -8.57 3.75 8.31
N LEU A 160 -7.26 3.92 8.47
CA LEU A 160 -6.40 4.46 7.42
C LEU A 160 -6.43 3.59 6.14
N GLN A 161 -6.46 2.27 6.31
CA GLN A 161 -6.59 1.32 5.21
C GLN A 161 -7.95 1.48 4.49
N LEU A 162 -9.06 1.58 5.22
CA LEU A 162 -10.39 1.81 4.63
C LEU A 162 -10.46 3.13 3.86
N VAL A 163 -9.86 4.20 4.39
CA VAL A 163 -9.77 5.49 3.69
C VAL A 163 -8.93 5.38 2.42
N SER A 164 -7.83 4.63 2.47
CA SER A 164 -6.97 4.39 1.32
C SER A 164 -7.68 3.62 0.21
N GLU A 165 -8.41 2.56 0.58
CA GLU A 165 -9.28 1.82 -0.35
C GLU A 165 -10.38 2.71 -0.96
N LEU A 166 -10.93 3.64 -0.19
CA LEU A 166 -11.93 4.58 -0.70
C LEU A 166 -11.34 5.52 -1.77
N ALA A 167 -10.11 6.01 -1.57
CA ALA A 167 -9.40 6.82 -2.56
C ALA A 167 -9.04 6.02 -3.82
N GLU A 168 -8.66 4.74 -3.65
CA GLU A 168 -8.43 3.80 -4.75
C GLU A 168 -9.68 3.62 -5.62
N PHE A 169 -10.85 3.40 -5.02
CA PHE A 169 -12.10 3.28 -5.77
C PHE A 169 -12.43 4.52 -6.59
N ASN A 170 -12.13 5.72 -6.09
CA ASN A 170 -12.32 6.95 -6.86
C ASN A 170 -11.42 7.00 -8.11
N ILE A 171 -10.18 6.52 -8.02
CA ILE A 171 -9.28 6.43 -9.19
C ILE A 171 -9.81 5.41 -10.20
N TYR A 172 -10.25 4.24 -9.74
CA TYR A 172 -10.84 3.25 -10.64
C TYR A 172 -12.11 3.74 -11.31
N GLU A 173 -13.00 4.42 -10.57
CA GLU A 173 -14.18 5.05 -11.15
C GLU A 173 -13.81 6.12 -12.19
N LEU A 174 -12.78 6.95 -11.91
CA LEU A 174 -12.29 7.96 -12.85
C LEU A 174 -11.79 7.32 -14.15
N ARG A 175 -10.97 6.26 -14.07
CA ARG A 175 -10.44 5.54 -15.23
C ARG A 175 -11.55 4.92 -16.07
N VAL A 176 -12.47 4.19 -15.43
CA VAL A 176 -13.58 3.53 -16.13
C VAL A 176 -14.50 4.56 -16.77
N THR A 177 -14.75 5.68 -16.09
CA THR A 177 -15.57 6.78 -16.65
C THR A 177 -14.90 7.40 -17.88
N LYS A 178 -13.59 7.66 -17.83
CA LYS A 178 -12.84 8.15 -19.00
C LYS A 178 -12.83 7.12 -20.13
N TYR A 179 -12.67 5.85 -19.82
CA TYR A 179 -12.71 4.76 -20.80
C TYR A 179 -14.07 4.67 -21.50
N LEU A 180 -15.16 4.70 -20.73
CA LEU A 180 -16.52 4.70 -21.27
C LEU A 180 -16.76 5.91 -22.19
N ALA A 181 -16.31 7.10 -21.78
CA ALA A 181 -16.46 8.31 -22.58
C ALA A 181 -15.73 8.25 -23.95
N ASP A 182 -14.56 7.59 -24.03
CA ASP A 182 -13.79 7.49 -25.29
C ASP A 182 -14.23 6.29 -26.15
N LYS A 183 -14.58 5.14 -25.56
CA LYS A 183 -14.84 3.89 -26.29
C LYS A 183 -16.30 3.51 -26.45
N HIS A 184 -17.14 3.77 -25.45
CA HIS A 184 -18.54 3.32 -25.41
C HIS A 184 -19.46 4.44 -24.89
N PRO A 185 -19.59 5.57 -25.62
CA PRO A 185 -20.37 6.72 -25.15
C PRO A 185 -21.87 6.40 -24.98
N THR A 186 -22.39 5.44 -25.74
CA THR A 186 -23.78 4.94 -25.61
C THR A 186 -23.94 3.89 -24.52
N LEU A 187 -22.86 3.53 -23.82
CA LEU A 187 -22.78 2.43 -22.85
C LEU A 187 -23.02 1.04 -23.43
N MET A 188 -23.16 0.91 -24.75
CA MET A 188 -23.31 -0.35 -25.47
C MET A 188 -21.98 -0.76 -26.12
N GLN A 189 -21.81 -2.05 -26.32
CA GLN A 189 -20.67 -2.66 -27.01
C GLN A 189 -21.20 -3.69 -28.00
N ASP A 190 -20.68 -3.65 -29.22
CA ASP A 190 -20.95 -4.68 -30.22
C ASP A 190 -20.12 -5.93 -29.89
N VAL A 191 -20.80 -7.06 -29.74
CA VAL A 191 -20.20 -8.36 -29.43
C VAL A 191 -20.49 -9.30 -30.58
N ILE A 192 -19.44 -9.91 -31.11
CA ILE A 192 -19.53 -10.94 -32.14
C ILE A 192 -20.16 -12.18 -31.52
N THR A 193 -21.36 -12.55 -31.96
CA THR A 193 -22.10 -13.69 -31.40
C THR A 193 -21.89 -14.95 -32.22
N THR A 194 -21.96 -14.85 -33.55
CA THR A 194 -21.81 -15.97 -34.47
C THR A 194 -21.17 -15.51 -35.78
N VAL A 195 -20.51 -16.44 -36.46
CA VAL A 195 -20.01 -16.25 -37.83
C VAL A 195 -20.79 -17.22 -38.69
N ASP A 196 -21.47 -16.71 -39.72
CA ASP A 196 -22.24 -17.53 -40.64
C ASP A 196 -21.31 -18.39 -41.53
N ASN A 197 -21.85 -19.41 -42.18
CA ASN A 197 -21.11 -20.30 -43.09
C ASN A 197 -20.49 -19.55 -44.29
N ASN A 198 -20.98 -18.34 -44.59
CA ASN A 198 -20.43 -17.43 -45.61
C ASN A 198 -19.31 -16.52 -45.08
N GLY A 199 -18.94 -16.63 -43.80
CA GLY A 199 -17.92 -15.80 -43.16
C GLY A 199 -18.41 -14.42 -42.72
N GLU A 200 -19.72 -14.13 -42.82
CA GLU A 200 -20.30 -12.89 -42.32
C GLU A 200 -20.47 -12.95 -40.80
N VAL A 201 -20.07 -11.87 -40.13
CA VAL A 201 -20.05 -11.77 -38.67
C VAL A 201 -21.37 -11.16 -38.22
N ILE A 202 -22.13 -11.91 -37.41
CA ILE A 202 -23.36 -11.43 -36.80
C ILE A 202 -23.02 -10.82 -35.44
N GLU A 203 -23.11 -9.50 -35.37
CA GLU A 203 -22.87 -8.72 -34.16
C GLU A 203 -24.19 -8.44 -33.42
N ASN A 204 -24.15 -8.55 -32.09
CA ASN A 204 -25.25 -8.16 -31.22
C ASN A 204 -24.79 -7.02 -30.32
N GLN A 205 -25.71 -6.09 -30.01
CA GLN A 205 -25.42 -5.00 -29.09
C GLN A 205 -25.70 -5.44 -27.66
N GLU A 206 -24.64 -5.48 -26.85
CA GLU A 206 -24.73 -5.77 -25.42
C GLU A 206 -24.34 -4.54 -24.58
N ILE A 207 -24.66 -4.58 -23.30
CA ILE A 207 -24.17 -3.56 -22.35
C ILE A 207 -22.65 -3.67 -22.29
N SER A 208 -21.96 -2.52 -22.30
CA SER A 208 -20.51 -2.48 -22.21
C SER A 208 -20.03 -3.10 -20.90
N ARG A 209 -19.07 -4.01 -20.98
CA ARG A 209 -18.42 -4.62 -19.80
C ARG A 209 -17.79 -3.60 -18.87
N ALA A 210 -17.37 -2.45 -19.41
CA ALA A 210 -16.84 -1.35 -18.61
C ALA A 210 -17.93 -0.70 -17.72
N PHE A 211 -19.20 -0.71 -18.15
CA PHE A 211 -20.31 -0.24 -17.34
C PHE A 211 -20.60 -1.19 -16.16
N ASP A 212 -20.61 -2.51 -16.41
CA ASP A 212 -20.76 -3.51 -15.35
C ASP A 212 -19.62 -3.42 -14.32
N LEU A 213 -18.39 -3.17 -14.79
CA LEU A 213 -17.25 -2.94 -13.92
C LEU A 213 -17.45 -1.68 -13.07
N LYS A 214 -17.95 -0.58 -13.66
CA LYS A 214 -18.27 0.65 -12.92
C LYS A 214 -19.29 0.39 -11.81
N GLU A 215 -20.33 -0.38 -12.10
CA GLU A 215 -21.34 -0.72 -11.11
C GLU A 215 -20.76 -1.55 -9.95
N ARG A 216 -19.90 -2.53 -10.26
CA ARG A 216 -19.20 -3.33 -9.25
C ARG A 216 -18.30 -2.48 -8.35
N ILE A 217 -17.54 -1.55 -8.95
CA ILE A 217 -16.70 -0.60 -8.21
C ILE A 217 -17.55 0.23 -7.26
N LYS A 218 -18.70 0.76 -7.72
CA LYS A 218 -19.62 1.54 -6.87
C LYS A 218 -20.21 0.73 -5.73
N ARG A 219 -20.61 -0.52 -5.97
CA ARG A 219 -21.10 -1.41 -4.91
C ARG A 219 -20.04 -1.66 -3.85
N ASN A 220 -18.79 -1.87 -4.25
CA ASN A 220 -17.69 -2.06 -3.30
C ASN A 220 -17.36 -0.78 -2.53
N ARG A 221 -17.37 0.38 -3.21
CA ARG A 221 -17.21 1.70 -2.58
C ARG A 221 -18.25 1.92 -1.47
N MET A 222 -19.51 1.57 -1.71
CA MET A 222 -20.56 1.68 -0.70
C MET A 222 -20.31 0.78 0.51
N LYS A 223 -19.84 -0.46 0.30
CA LYS A 223 -19.50 -1.37 1.42
C LYS A 223 -18.39 -0.82 2.31
N VAL A 224 -17.35 -0.23 1.71
CA VAL A 224 -16.25 0.39 2.48
C VAL A 224 -16.75 1.61 3.25
N LEU A 225 -17.61 2.43 2.64
CA LEU A 225 -18.23 3.57 3.32
C LEU A 225 -19.10 3.12 4.51
N GLU A 226 -19.92 2.08 4.32
CA GLU A 226 -20.72 1.49 5.40
C GLU A 226 -19.86 0.94 6.53
N ALA A 227 -18.75 0.25 6.19
CA ALA A 227 -17.80 -0.26 7.16
C ALA A 227 -17.17 0.88 7.98
N LEU A 228 -16.79 1.98 7.33
CA LEU A 228 -16.18 3.14 7.98
C LEU A 228 -17.17 3.88 8.91
N MET A 229 -18.45 3.97 8.51
CA MET A 229 -19.50 4.50 9.39
C MET A 229 -19.84 3.54 10.54
N ALA A 230 -19.78 2.23 10.30
CA ALA A 230 -20.05 1.20 11.31
C ALA A 230 -18.98 1.22 12.41
N THR A 231 -17.69 1.27 12.05
CA THR A 231 -16.59 1.36 13.01
C THR A 231 -16.71 2.63 13.87
N ARG A 232 -17.13 3.75 13.30
CA ARG A 232 -17.40 4.99 14.06
C ARG A 232 -18.56 4.84 15.03
N LYS A 233 -19.69 4.25 14.60
CA LYS A 233 -20.85 3.98 15.47
C LYS A 233 -20.48 3.03 16.61
N GLU A 234 -19.65 2.03 16.32
CA GLU A 234 -19.16 1.07 17.30
C GLU A 234 -18.26 1.76 18.34
N ARG A 235 -17.35 2.65 17.93
CA ARG A 235 -16.56 3.49 18.85
C ARG A 235 -17.43 4.35 19.76
N VAL A 236 -18.47 4.99 19.22
CA VAL A 236 -19.42 5.81 20.02
C VAL A 236 -20.21 4.94 21.00
N LYS A 237 -20.61 3.73 20.60
CA LYS A 237 -21.26 2.78 21.50
C LYS A 237 -20.32 2.32 22.61
N LEU A 238 -19.08 1.92 22.27
CA LEU A 238 -18.07 1.49 23.23
C LEU A 238 -17.71 2.60 24.23
N SER A 239 -17.61 3.86 23.78
CA SER A 239 -17.36 4.99 24.69
C SER A 239 -18.56 5.29 25.59
N THR A 240 -19.79 5.14 25.08
CA THR A 240 -21.01 5.30 25.86
C THR A 240 -21.19 4.16 26.88
N GLU A 241 -20.87 2.92 26.51
CA GLU A 241 -20.98 1.75 27.38
C GLU A 241 -19.90 1.75 28.47
N ARG A 242 -18.65 2.12 28.15
CA ARG A 242 -17.62 2.39 29.18
C ARG A 242 -18.09 3.44 30.19
N ASN A 243 -18.79 4.47 29.73
CA ASN A 243 -19.34 5.50 30.61
C ASN A 243 -20.59 5.06 31.40
N LYS A 244 -21.35 4.07 30.92
CA LYS A 244 -22.47 3.48 31.67
C LYS A 244 -22.03 2.50 32.76
N GLY A 245 -20.86 1.86 32.60
CA GLY A 245 -20.30 0.92 33.58
C GLY A 245 -19.73 1.57 34.85
N GLN A 246 -19.31 2.83 34.77
CA GLN A 246 -18.97 3.64 35.94
C GLN A 246 -20.17 4.54 36.29
N SER A 247 -20.99 4.08 37.23
CA SER A 247 -22.02 4.95 37.85
C SER A 247 -21.38 6.28 38.22
N THR A 248 -22.08 7.38 37.96
CA THR A 248 -21.69 8.74 38.37
C THR A 248 -21.33 8.80 39.85
N ALA A 249 -21.92 7.93 40.68
CA ALA A 249 -21.58 7.76 42.09
C ALA A 249 -20.14 7.24 42.31
N THR A 250 -19.69 6.26 41.52
CA THR A 250 -18.32 5.70 41.59
C THR A 250 -17.25 6.72 41.18
N LYS A 251 -17.54 7.51 40.14
CA LYS A 251 -16.66 8.63 39.73
C LYS A 251 -16.61 9.73 40.79
N LEU A 252 -17.75 10.00 41.46
CA LEU A 252 -17.83 10.94 42.57
C LEU A 252 -17.06 10.47 43.81
N THR A 253 -17.07 9.17 44.11
CA THR A 253 -16.28 8.60 45.20
C THR A 253 -14.79 8.62 44.87
N GLU A 254 -14.37 8.23 43.66
CA GLU A 254 -12.95 8.30 43.25
C GLU A 254 -12.43 9.75 43.19
N LEU A 255 -13.26 10.71 42.75
CA LEU A 255 -12.93 12.14 42.77
C LEU A 255 -12.84 12.69 44.19
N ARG A 256 -13.73 12.25 45.09
CA ARG A 256 -13.68 12.64 46.49
C ARG A 256 -12.44 12.09 47.18
N GLU A 257 -12.08 10.85 46.92
CA GLU A 257 -10.90 10.19 47.49
C GLU A 257 -9.61 10.87 47.03
N LYS A 258 -9.51 11.22 45.74
CA LYS A 258 -8.40 12.04 45.22
C LYS A 258 -8.37 13.46 45.80
N LEU A 259 -9.53 14.09 46.00
CA LEU A 259 -9.60 15.41 46.66
C LEU A 259 -9.14 15.36 48.10
N GLU A 260 -9.48 14.30 48.85
CA GLU A 260 -9.01 14.10 50.22
C GLU A 260 -7.50 13.83 50.26
N GLU A 261 -6.95 13.10 49.28
CA GLU A 261 -5.50 12.91 49.12
C GLU A 261 -4.77 14.24 48.85
N TYR A 262 -5.23 15.03 47.87
CA TYR A 262 -4.64 16.35 47.59
C TYR A 262 -4.78 17.33 48.75
N LEU A 263 -5.90 17.34 49.46
CA LEU A 263 -6.06 18.17 50.66
C LEU A 263 -5.11 17.73 51.78
N GLY A 264 -4.84 16.43 51.90
CA GLY A 264 -3.84 15.88 52.82
C GLY A 264 -2.40 16.24 52.44
N GLU A 265 -2.10 16.39 51.15
CA GLU A 265 -0.80 16.87 50.67
C GLU A 265 -0.62 18.38 50.87
N VAL A 266 -1.67 19.17 50.61
CA VAL A 266 -1.66 20.63 50.84
C VAL A 266 -1.56 20.95 52.34
N ALA A 267 -2.18 20.15 53.21
CA ALA A 267 -2.06 20.30 54.67
C ALA A 267 -0.66 19.97 55.21
N LYS A 268 0.17 19.23 54.45
CA LYS A 268 1.56 18.90 54.82
C LYS A 268 2.57 19.90 54.25
N GLN A 269 2.15 20.83 53.40
CA GLN A 269 2.99 21.94 52.96
C GLN A 269 2.91 23.04 54.01
N GLU A 270 3.96 23.18 54.82
CA GLU A 270 4.13 24.34 55.70
C GLU A 270 4.20 25.62 54.84
N PRO A 271 3.59 26.72 55.30
CA PRO A 271 3.63 27.99 54.57
C PRO A 271 5.09 28.45 54.45
N VAL A 272 5.56 28.62 53.22
CA VAL A 272 6.84 29.25 52.94
C VAL A 272 6.69 30.73 53.32
N ASP A 273 7.36 31.15 54.39
CA ASP A 273 7.49 32.56 54.77
C ASP A 273 8.13 33.34 53.63
N ALA A 274 7.29 34.02 52.84
CA ALA A 274 7.72 34.95 51.82
C ALA A 274 8.30 36.19 52.50
N LYS A 275 9.63 36.28 52.55
CA LYS A 275 10.30 37.56 52.85
C LYS A 275 10.06 38.52 51.69
N VAL A 276 9.25 39.54 51.95
CA VAL A 276 9.15 40.73 51.10
C VAL A 276 10.51 41.42 51.15
N VAL A 277 11.23 41.40 50.03
CA VAL A 277 12.35 42.30 49.79
C VAL A 277 11.75 43.53 49.14
N GLU A 278 11.70 44.63 49.89
CA GLU A 278 11.45 45.95 49.32
C GLU A 278 12.69 46.32 48.52
N ASP A 279 12.54 46.40 47.19
CA ASP A 279 13.57 46.98 46.32
C ASP A 279 13.60 48.49 46.60
N GLU A 280 14.58 48.91 47.41
CA GLU A 280 15.01 50.30 47.45
C GLU A 280 15.68 50.65 46.12
N THR A 281 15.08 51.65 45.48
CA THR A 281 15.62 52.52 44.42
C THR A 281 17.14 52.54 44.28
N ILE A 282 17.62 52.42 43.03
CA ILE A 282 18.43 53.41 42.27
C ILE A 282 18.35 53.06 40.78
#